data_AF-A0A810C2H2-F1
#
_entry.id   AF-A0A810C2H2-F1
#
_cell.length_a   1.000
_cell.length_b   1.000
_cell.length_c   1.000
_cell.angle_alpha   90.00
_cell.angle_beta   90.00
_cell.angle_gamma   90.00
#
_symmetry.space_group_name_H-M   'P 1'
#
loop_
_entity.id
_entity.type
_entity.pdbx_description
1 polymer ?
#
loop_
_entity_poly.entity_id
_entity_poly.type
_entity_poly.pdbx_seq_one_letter_code
_entity_poly.pdbx_strand_id
1 'polypeptide(L)'
;MSLTQFGVDDGPHTMDGLRLSARDGAKPVEAFIGRKVMDIWVASVAHRVGKQSLFRGQYNALGKLNLASIERIVSAKYQLGVTLNRQHPFVEVLVSDIEESGEALDLSELVREPLPPAFHRLA
;
A
#
# COMPACT_ATOMS: atom_id res chain seq x y z
N MET A 1 13.78 -15.58 -5.74
CA MET A 1 12.75 -16.09 -4.81
C MET A 1 11.45 -15.37 -5.12
N SER A 2 10.33 -16.09 -5.23
CA SER A 2 9.01 -15.49 -5.45
C SER A 2 8.22 -15.57 -4.16
N LEU A 3 7.67 -14.44 -3.71
CA LEU A 3 6.61 -14.47 -2.73
C LEU A 3 5.39 -15.15 -3.38
N THR A 4 4.60 -15.85 -2.57
CA THR A 4 3.40 -16.58 -3.00
C THR A 4 2.24 -16.25 -2.07
N GLN A 5 1.00 -16.55 -2.49
CA GLN A 5 -0.21 -16.23 -1.72
C GLN A 5 -0.26 -14.74 -1.32
N PHE A 6 0.17 -13.87 -2.23
CA PHE A 6 0.21 -12.43 -2.03
C PHE A 6 -1.21 -11.86 -2.03
N GLY A 7 -1.55 -11.05 -1.03
CA GLY A 7 -2.89 -10.50 -0.89
C GLY A 7 -2.97 -9.34 0.08
N VAL A 8 -3.99 -8.51 -0.08
CA VAL A 8 -4.35 -7.49 0.92
C VAL A 8 -4.90 -8.20 2.16
N ASP A 9 -4.35 -7.89 3.32
CA ASP A 9 -4.93 -8.25 4.61
C ASP A 9 -5.92 -7.15 5.03
N ASP A 10 -7.20 -7.40 4.81
CA ASP A 10 -8.30 -6.49 5.17
C ASP A 10 -8.90 -6.78 6.55
N GLY A 11 -8.24 -7.63 7.36
CA GLY A 11 -8.64 -7.92 8.72
C GLY A 11 -8.52 -6.72 9.68
N PRO A 12 -9.09 -6.82 10.89
CA PRO A 12 -8.98 -5.76 11.89
C PRO A 12 -7.51 -5.52 12.29
N HIS A 13 -7.02 -4.29 12.11
CA HIS A 13 -5.70 -3.88 12.58
C HIS A 13 -5.64 -2.39 12.92
N THR A 14 -4.71 -2.01 13.81
CA THR A 14 -4.51 -0.62 14.26
C THR A 14 -3.62 0.20 13.32
N MET A 15 -2.90 -0.45 12.41
CA MET A 15 -2.05 0.27 11.45
C MET A 15 -2.88 1.14 10.50
N ASP A 16 -2.33 2.31 10.19
CA ASP A 16 -2.92 3.32 9.32
C ASP A 16 -2.27 3.24 7.93
N GLY A 17 -2.81 2.37 7.07
CA GLY A 17 -2.27 2.06 5.76
C GLY A 17 -2.74 0.71 5.23
N LEU A 18 -2.18 0.30 4.09
CA LEU A 18 -2.46 -0.97 3.43
C LEU A 18 -1.58 -2.07 4.01
N ARG A 19 -2.17 -3.12 4.58
CA ARG A 19 -1.46 -4.32 5.01
C ARG A 19 -1.55 -5.41 3.96
N LEU A 20 -0.45 -6.13 3.77
CA LEU A 20 -0.29 -7.16 2.78
C LEU A 20 0.26 -8.41 3.47
N SER A 21 -0.20 -9.56 3.03
CA SER A 21 0.28 -10.86 3.48
C SER A 21 0.80 -11.64 2.29
N ALA A 22 1.84 -12.42 2.52
CA ALA A 22 2.47 -13.28 1.53
C ALA A 22 3.18 -14.45 2.22
N ARG A 23 3.74 -15.36 1.43
CA ARG A 23 4.54 -16.48 1.91
C ARG A 23 5.83 -16.64 1.12
N ASP A 24 6.90 -16.90 1.85
CA ASP A 24 8.15 -17.45 1.34
C ASP A 24 8.26 -18.92 1.79
N GLY A 25 7.75 -19.82 0.92
CA GLY A 25 7.52 -21.22 1.27
C GLY A 25 6.61 -21.36 2.50
N ALA A 26 7.14 -21.94 3.57
CA ALA A 26 6.41 -22.10 4.82
C ALA A 26 6.38 -20.82 5.69
N LYS A 27 7.21 -19.82 5.42
CA LYS A 27 7.34 -18.63 6.26
C LYS A 27 6.33 -17.55 5.85
N PRO A 28 5.53 -17.01 6.79
CA PRO A 28 4.71 -15.83 6.50
C PRO A 28 5.62 -14.62 6.29
N VAL A 29 5.25 -13.79 5.32
CA VAL A 29 5.88 -12.51 5.03
C VAL A 29 4.79 -11.45 5.08
N GLU A 30 5.04 -10.39 5.81
CA GLU A 30 4.12 -9.26 5.94
C GLU A 30 4.72 -8.04 5.25
N ALA A 31 3.87 -7.28 4.57
CA ALA A 31 4.27 -6.01 3.97
C ALA A 31 3.25 -4.93 4.30
N PHE A 32 3.72 -3.68 4.29
CA PHE A 32 2.91 -2.54 4.67
C PHE A 32 3.22 -1.32 3.81
N ILE A 33 2.16 -0.64 3.37
CA ILE A 33 2.25 0.67 2.74
C ILE A 33 1.51 1.67 3.62
N GLY A 34 2.26 2.58 4.26
CA GLY A 34 1.68 3.58 5.14
C GLY A 34 0.71 4.52 4.43
N ARG A 35 -0.29 5.04 5.16
CA ARG A 35 -1.31 5.97 4.65
C ARG A 35 -0.71 7.09 3.79
N LYS A 36 0.31 7.77 4.33
CA LYS A 36 0.97 8.90 3.66
C LYS A 36 1.68 8.48 2.36
N VAL A 37 2.28 7.30 2.33
CA VAL A 37 2.93 6.76 1.13
C VAL A 37 1.89 6.51 0.04
N MET A 38 0.76 5.92 0.41
CA MET A 38 -0.34 5.69 -0.53
C MET A 38 -1.00 7.00 -1.01
N ASP A 39 -1.17 7.98 -0.14
CA ASP A 39 -1.67 9.32 -0.52
C ASP A 39 -0.73 9.99 -1.54
N ILE A 40 0.59 9.87 -1.36
CA ILE A 40 1.59 10.39 -2.30
C ILE A 40 1.50 9.68 -3.65
N TRP A 41 1.40 8.34 -3.64
CA TRP A 41 1.30 7.56 -4.88
C TRP A 41 0.02 7.88 -5.67
N VAL A 42 -1.11 8.03 -4.99
CA VAL A 42 -2.36 8.46 -5.62
C VAL A 42 -2.24 9.87 -6.17
N ALA A 43 -1.61 10.79 -5.44
CA ALA A 43 -1.42 12.17 -5.87
C ALA A 43 -0.48 12.31 -7.08
N SER A 44 0.53 11.43 -7.21
CA SER A 44 1.46 11.46 -8.35
C SER A 44 0.78 11.08 -9.67
N VAL A 45 -0.16 10.13 -9.62
CA VAL A 45 -0.95 9.71 -10.79
C VAL A 45 -2.08 10.69 -11.05
N ALA A 46 -2.76 11.14 -10.01
CA ALA A 46 -4.00 11.87 -10.14
C ALA A 46 -3.78 13.37 -10.02
N HIS A 47 -3.48 14.02 -11.14
CA HIS A 47 -3.17 15.46 -11.24
C HIS A 47 -4.27 16.41 -10.69
N ARG A 48 -5.42 15.89 -10.22
CA ARG A 48 -6.58 16.65 -9.70
C ARG A 48 -7.28 16.01 -8.49
N VAL A 49 -6.76 14.91 -7.93
CA VAL A 49 -7.46 14.28 -6.81
C VAL A 49 -7.29 15.11 -5.55
N GLY A 50 -8.42 15.38 -4.88
CA GLY A 50 -8.47 16.25 -3.71
C GLY A 50 -7.49 15.82 -2.62
N LYS A 51 -7.00 16.80 -1.83
CA LYS A 51 -6.02 16.63 -0.75
C LYS A 51 -6.48 15.76 0.43
N GLN A 52 -7.66 15.15 0.34
CA GLN A 52 -8.19 14.32 1.42
C GLN A 52 -7.47 12.97 1.38
N SER A 53 -6.97 12.51 2.52
CA SER A 53 -6.48 11.14 2.65
C SER A 53 -7.61 10.15 2.37
N LEU A 54 -7.28 9.00 1.81
CA LEU A 54 -8.25 7.93 1.66
C LEU A 54 -8.60 7.33 3.04
N PHE A 55 -9.72 6.62 3.10
CA PHE A 55 -10.11 5.78 4.23
C PHE A 55 -9.66 4.33 4.00
N ARG A 56 -9.64 3.54 5.08
CA ARG A 56 -9.24 2.13 5.07
C ARG A 56 -9.87 1.32 3.93
N GLY A 57 -11.19 1.44 3.74
CA GLY A 57 -11.88 0.71 2.67
C GLY A 57 -11.35 1.03 1.27
N GLN A 58 -10.99 2.30 1.05
CA GLN A 58 -10.46 2.77 -0.22
C GLN A 58 -9.00 2.35 -0.43
N TYR A 59 -8.16 2.37 0.61
CA TYR A 59 -6.81 1.80 0.54
C TYR A 59 -6.86 0.31 0.21
N ASN A 60 -7.76 -0.45 0.87
CA ASN A 60 -7.91 -1.88 0.61
C ASN A 60 -8.41 -2.17 -0.80
N ALA A 61 -9.37 -1.40 -1.31
CA ALA A 61 -9.86 -1.52 -2.68
C ALA A 61 -8.75 -1.21 -3.71
N LEU A 62 -8.02 -0.10 -3.52
CA LEU A 62 -6.87 0.24 -4.37
C LEU A 62 -5.80 -0.85 -4.32
N GLY A 63 -5.50 -1.38 -3.13
CA GLY A 63 -4.55 -2.46 -2.95
C GLY A 63 -4.96 -3.74 -3.71
N LYS A 64 -6.25 -4.08 -3.71
CA LYS A 64 -6.78 -5.23 -4.45
C LYS A 64 -6.72 -5.01 -5.98
N LEU A 65 -7.07 -3.82 -6.45
CA LEU A 65 -7.00 -3.46 -7.87
C LEU A 65 -5.56 -3.49 -8.40
N ASN A 66 -4.60 -3.07 -7.57
CA ASN A 66 -3.19 -2.90 -7.95
C ASN A 66 -2.27 -4.01 -7.41
N LEU A 67 -2.83 -5.17 -7.07
CA LEU A 67 -2.13 -6.20 -6.31
C LEU A 67 -0.84 -6.66 -7.01
N ALA A 68 -0.86 -6.80 -8.35
CA ALA A 68 0.29 -7.24 -9.12
C ALA A 68 1.45 -6.22 -9.10
N SER A 69 1.16 -4.93 -9.21
CA SER A 69 2.18 -3.88 -9.12
C SER A 69 2.78 -3.80 -7.72
N ILE A 70 1.93 -3.90 -6.71
CA ILE A 70 2.36 -3.91 -5.31
C ILE A 70 3.22 -5.15 -5.01
N GLU A 71 2.84 -6.32 -5.53
CA GLU A 71 3.61 -7.56 -5.39
C GLU A 71 5.02 -7.41 -5.96
N ARG A 72 5.20 -6.76 -7.11
CA ARG A 72 6.52 -6.51 -7.71
C ARG A 72 7.38 -5.61 -6.83
N ILE A 73 6.83 -4.52 -6.31
CA ILE A 73 7.54 -3.61 -5.39
C ILE A 73 7.97 -4.35 -4.12
N VAL A 74 7.05 -5.06 -3.48
CA VAL A 74 7.33 -5.81 -2.25
C VAL A 74 8.35 -6.92 -2.50
N SER A 75 8.21 -7.65 -3.60
CA SER A 75 9.14 -8.74 -3.95
C SER A 75 10.54 -8.21 -4.22
N ALA A 76 10.67 -7.08 -4.95
CA ALA A 76 11.96 -6.45 -5.21
C ALA A 76 12.65 -6.05 -3.90
N LYS A 77 11.94 -5.37 -3.01
CA LYS A 77 12.48 -4.97 -1.70
C LYS A 77 12.80 -6.16 -0.79
N TYR A 78 11.95 -7.18 -0.78
CA TYR A 78 12.17 -8.41 -0.02
C TYR A 78 13.48 -9.11 -0.44
N GLN A 79 13.73 -9.18 -1.75
CA GLN A 79 14.94 -9.83 -2.30
C GLN A 79 16.25 -9.16 -1.89
N LEU A 80 16.23 -7.87 -1.52
CA LEU A 80 17.42 -7.18 -1.01
C LEU A 80 17.86 -7.68 0.37
N GLY A 81 17.00 -8.41 1.08
CA GLY A 81 17.31 -9.03 2.37
C GLY A 81 17.65 -8.03 3.47
N VAL A 82 18.29 -8.51 4.54
CA VAL A 82 18.63 -7.74 5.75
C VAL A 82 19.54 -6.53 5.46
N THR A 83 20.33 -6.58 4.38
CA THR A 83 21.30 -5.54 4.04
C THR A 83 20.65 -4.19 3.73
N LEU A 84 19.50 -4.20 3.05
CA LEU A 84 18.78 -2.97 2.66
C LEU A 84 17.33 -2.91 3.20
N ASN A 85 16.77 -4.03 3.66
CA ASN A 85 15.54 -4.08 4.43
C ASN A 85 15.83 -4.44 5.89
N ARG A 86 15.99 -3.41 6.73
CA ARG A 86 16.29 -3.57 8.17
C ARG A 86 15.21 -4.33 8.96
N GLN A 87 13.99 -4.40 8.43
CA GLN A 87 12.86 -5.06 9.09
C GLN A 87 12.61 -6.48 8.55
N HIS A 88 13.48 -7.00 7.68
CA HIS A 88 13.33 -8.32 7.07
C HIS A 88 13.05 -9.42 8.14
N PRO A 89 12.02 -10.27 7.96
CA PRO A 89 11.27 -10.51 6.72
C PRO A 89 10.10 -9.55 6.47
N PHE A 90 9.79 -8.63 7.39
CA PHE A 90 8.75 -7.61 7.17
C PHE A 90 9.22 -6.59 6.12
N VAL A 91 8.32 -6.17 5.23
CA VAL A 91 8.61 -5.22 4.16
C VAL A 91 7.80 -3.94 4.34
N GLU A 92 8.44 -2.90 4.84
CA GLU A 92 7.88 -1.54 4.82
C GLU A 92 8.12 -0.91 3.44
N VAL A 93 7.05 -0.61 2.70
CA VAL A 93 7.14 0.09 1.41
C VAL A 93 7.19 1.60 1.66
N LEU A 94 8.22 2.22 1.11
CA LEU A 94 8.51 3.65 1.17
C LEU A 94 8.22 4.30 -0.19
N VAL A 95 8.16 5.63 -0.21
CA VAL A 95 8.00 6.41 -1.43
C VAL A 95 9.11 6.12 -2.44
N SER A 96 10.36 5.96 -1.98
CA SER A 96 11.49 5.63 -2.85
C SER A 96 11.31 4.29 -3.57
N ASP A 97 10.73 3.28 -2.90
CA ASP A 97 10.51 1.98 -3.54
C ASP A 97 9.47 2.10 -4.67
N ILE A 98 8.45 2.95 -4.48
CA ILE A 98 7.45 3.24 -5.51
C ILE A 98 8.08 3.99 -6.68
N GLU A 99 8.86 5.04 -6.40
CA GLU A 99 9.56 5.84 -7.42
C GLU A 99 10.55 4.99 -8.22
N GLU A 100 11.36 4.17 -7.55
CA GLU A 100 12.34 3.28 -8.18
C GLU A 100 11.68 2.17 -9.00
N SER A 101 10.52 1.68 -8.59
CA SER A 101 9.80 0.63 -9.32
C SER A 101 9.22 1.11 -10.66
N GLY A 102 8.90 2.39 -10.78
CA GLY A 102 8.19 2.95 -11.94
C GLY A 102 6.75 2.41 -12.13
N GLU A 103 6.21 1.68 -11.15
CA GLU A 103 4.86 1.13 -11.23
C GLU A 103 3.80 2.23 -11.18
N ALA A 104 2.88 2.21 -12.14
CA ALA A 104 1.73 3.10 -12.15
C ALA A 104 0.61 2.54 -11.26
N LEU A 105 -0.07 3.43 -10.53
CA LEU A 105 -1.25 3.08 -9.76
C LEU A 105 -2.50 3.26 -10.64
N ASP A 106 -3.25 2.18 -10.86
CA ASP A 106 -4.58 2.25 -11.45
C ASP A 106 -5.57 2.81 -10.42
N LEU A 107 -6.26 3.88 -10.84
CA LEU A 107 -7.25 4.60 -10.06
C LEU A 107 -8.66 4.50 -10.64
N SER A 108 -8.85 3.66 -11.66
CA SER A 108 -10.11 3.54 -12.43
C SER A 108 -11.33 3.24 -11.54
N GLU A 109 -11.15 2.47 -10.47
CA GLU A 109 -12.22 2.11 -9.53
C GLU A 109 -12.20 2.92 -8.23
N LEU A 110 -11.36 3.97 -8.13
CA LEU A 110 -11.28 4.77 -6.91
C LEU A 110 -12.51 5.66 -6.74
N VAL A 111 -13.44 5.23 -5.89
CA VAL A 111 -14.57 6.05 -5.43
C VAL A 111 -14.20 6.81 -4.16
N ARG A 112 -14.29 8.14 -4.18
CA ARG A 112 -14.02 9.00 -3.02
C ARG A 112 -15.24 9.08 -2.09
N GLU A 113 -15.15 8.50 -0.91
CA GLU A 113 -16.17 8.65 0.13
C GLU A 113 -16.16 10.08 0.70
N PRO A 114 -17.35 10.67 0.96
CA PRO A 114 -17.43 11.98 1.59
C PRO A 114 -16.86 11.94 3.00
N LEU A 115 -16.23 13.04 3.42
CA LEU A 115 -15.74 13.18 4.79
C LEU A 115 -16.93 13.09 5.77
N PRO A 116 -16.89 12.20 6.78
CA PRO A 116 -17.99 12.10 7.73
C PRO A 116 -18.20 13.43 8.49
N PRO A 117 -19.44 13.78 8.86
CA PRO A 117 -19.75 15.05 9.50
C PRO A 117 -18.92 15.40 10.72
N ALA A 118 -18.54 14.39 11.51
CA ALA A 118 -17.70 14.54 12.71
C ALA A 118 -16.29 15.08 12.44
N PHE A 119 -15.83 15.02 11.19
CA PHE A 119 -14.51 15.49 10.77
C PHE A 119 -14.57 16.80 9.97
N HIS A 120 -15.77 17.36 9.74
CA HIS A 120 -15.85 18.72 9.21
C HIS A 120 -15.32 19.70 10.26
N ARG A 121 -14.45 20.62 9.82
CA ARG A 121 -13.95 21.69 10.68
C ARG A 121 -15.15 22.52 11.14
N LEU A 122 -15.31 22.71 12.45
CA LEU A 122 -16.29 23.66 13.00
C LEU A 122 -15.90 25.07 12.51
N ALA A 123 -16.87 25.77 11.93
CA ALA A 123 -16.72 27.12 11.38
C ALA A 123 -16.43 28.16 12.48
#